data_AF-A0A917XV19-F1
#
_entry.id   AF-A0A917XV19-F1
#
_cell.length_a   1.000
_cell.length_b   1.000
_cell.length_c   1.000
_cell.angle_alpha   90.00
_cell.angle_beta   90.00
_cell.angle_gamma   90.00
#
_symmetry.space_group_name_H-M   'P 1'
#
loop_
_entity.id
_entity.type
_entity.pdbx_description
1 polymer ?
#
loop_
_entity_poly.entity_id
_entity_poly.type
_entity_poly.pdbx_seq_one_letter_code
_entity_poly.pdbx_strand_id
1 'polypeptide(L)' 'MNLRELYTEAIAEKFHSLCLLIEFLVFEKQVLSFESDARELDLYFKPNNRRRMNYLLLEYRQKVG' A
#
# COMPACT_ATOMS: atom_id res chain seq x y z
N MET A 1 12.21 -8.45 4.97
CA MET A 1 10.76 -8.49 5.27
C MET A 1 10.01 -8.42 3.96
N ASN A 2 9.04 -9.31 3.75
CA ASN A 2 8.14 -9.25 2.60
C ASN A 2 6.91 -8.38 2.91
N LEU A 3 6.10 -8.09 1.90
CA LEU A 3 4.87 -7.31 2.07
C LEU A 3 3.85 -7.99 2.99
N ARG A 4 3.84 -9.33 3.07
CA ARG A 4 2.95 -10.07 3.99
C ARG A 4 3.25 -9.75 5.45
N GLU A 5 4.52 -9.83 5.83
CA GLU A 5 5.01 -9.52 7.18
C GLU A 5 4.70 -8.06 7.51
N LEU A 6 5.07 -7.14 6.61
CA LEU A 6 4.82 -5.71 6.78
C LEU A 6 3.32 -5.40 6.92
N TYR A 7 2.48 -6.03 6.12
CA TYR A 7 1.03 -5.85 6.17
C TYR A 7 0.45 -6.33 7.50
N THR A 8 0.95 -7.46 8.01
CA THR A 8 0.53 -8.00 9.30
C THR A 8 0.91 -7.07 10.45
N GLU A 9 2.14 -6.54 10.43
CA GLU A 9 2.60 -5.52 11.39
C GLU A 9 1.77 -4.24 11.29
N ALA A 10 1.51 -3.76 10.07
CA ALA A 10 0.71 -2.56 9.83
C ALA A 10 -0.73 -2.71 10.36
N ILE A 11 -1.34 -3.89 10.26
CA ILE A 11 -2.64 -4.17 10.87
C ILE A 11 -2.54 -4.12 12.40
N ALA A 12 -1.55 -4.79 12.99
CA ALA A 12 -1.37 -4.86 14.44
C ALA A 12 -1.16 -3.46 15.05
N GLU A 13 -0.33 -2.64 14.40
CA GLU A 13 -0.02 -1.25 14.79
C GLU A 13 -1.08 -0.23 14.34
N LYS A 14 -2.15 -0.68 13.65
CA LYS A 14 -3.24 0.17 13.14
C LYS A 14 -2.76 1.25 12.16
N PHE A 15 -1.73 0.97 11.37
CA PHE A 15 -1.28 1.82 10.28
C PHE A 15 -2.18 1.69 9.04
N HIS A 16 -3.42 2.15 9.16
CA HIS A 16 -4.46 2.02 8.14
C HIS A 16 -4.07 2.57 6.76
N SER A 17 -3.30 3.67 6.71
CA SER A 17 -2.83 4.24 5.45
C SER A 17 -1.82 3.34 4.74
N LEU A 18 -0.97 2.65 5.49
CA LEU A 18 -0.02 1.67 4.95
C LEU A 18 -0.75 0.41 4.48
N CYS A 19 -1.72 -0.09 5.26
CA CYS A 19 -2.57 -1.21 4.86
C CYS A 19 -3.27 -0.92 3.53
N LEU A 20 -3.93 0.25 3.42
CA LEU A 20 -4.64 0.66 2.21
C LEU A 20 -3.71 0.76 0.99
N LEU A 21 -2.48 1.24 1.18
CA LEU A 21 -1.48 1.27 0.11
C LEU A 21 -1.09 -0.14 -0.35
N ILE A 22 -0.83 -1.05 0.59
CA ILE A 22 -0.47 -2.43 0.26
C ILE A 22 -1.63 -3.14 -0.46
N GLU A 23 -2.85 -3.02 0.06
CA GLU A 23 -4.06 -3.58 -0.57
C GLU A 23 -4.26 -3.04 -1.99
N PHE A 24 -4.11 -1.72 -2.18
CA PHE A 24 -4.22 -1.10 -3.49
C PHE A 24 -3.19 -1.64 -4.48
N LEU A 25 -1.93 -1.79 -4.06
CA LEU A 25 -0.86 -2.25 -4.94
C LEU A 25 -0.95 -3.75 -5.25
N VAL A 26 -1.40 -4.56 -4.30
CA VAL A 26 -1.50 -6.02 -4.42
C VAL A 26 -2.79 -6.45 -5.11
N PHE A 27 -3.94 -5.90 -4.71
CA PHE A 27 -5.25 -6.35 -5.19
C PHE A 27 -5.75 -5.56 -6.40
N GLU A 28 -5.73 -4.23 -6.33
CA GLU A 28 -6.30 -3.37 -7.39
C GLU A 28 -5.35 -3.20 -8.57
N LYS A 29 -4.07 -2.93 -8.30
CA LYS A 29 -3.07 -2.71 -9.34
C LYS A 29 -2.31 -3.96 -9.74
N GLN A 30 -2.25 -4.97 -8.87
CA GLN A 30 -1.53 -6.22 -9.09
C GLN A 30 -0.07 -6.01 -9.54
N VAL A 31 0.54 -4.90 -9.10
CA VAL A 31 1.93 -4.54 -9.45
C VAL A 31 2.94 -5.12 -8.46
N LEU A 32 2.47 -5.49 -7.27
CA LEU A 32 3.24 -6.17 -6.24
C LEU A 32 2.46 -7.39 -5.75
N SER A 33 3.14 -8.33 -5.09
CA SER A 33 2.52 -9.45 -4.40
C SER A 33 2.92 -9.46 -2.93
N PHE A 34 2.23 -10.22 -2.09
CA PHE A 34 2.62 -10.35 -0.68
C PHE A 34 4.01 -10.95 -0.45
N GLU A 35 4.55 -11.63 -1.45
CA GLU A 35 5.91 -12.18 -1.43
C GLU A 35 6.96 -11.18 -1.93
N SER A 36 6.55 -10.03 -2.49
CA SER A 36 7.45 -8.95 -2.87
C SER A 36 8.18 -8.37 -1.65
N ASP A 37 9.40 -7.89 -1.88
CA ASP A 37 10.18 -7.20 -0.87
C ASP A 37 9.50 -5.88 -0.47
N ALA A 38 9.42 -5.61 0.83
CA ALA A 38 8.82 -4.38 1.35
C ALA A 38 9.49 -3.10 0.82
N ARG A 39 10.78 -3.17 0.43
CA ARG A 39 11.53 -2.05 -0.16
C ARG A 39 10.94 -1.54 -1.48
N GLU A 40 10.13 -2.34 -2.17
CA GLU A 40 9.40 -1.90 -3.37
C GLU A 40 8.43 -0.73 -3.08
N LEU A 41 7.97 -0.58 -1.83
CA LEU A 41 7.12 0.55 -1.42
C LEU A 41 7.84 1.89 -1.47
N ASP A 42 9.17 1.92 -1.37
CA ASP A 42 9.98 3.16 -1.39
C ASP A 42 9.75 3.96 -2.67
N LEU A 43 9.44 3.28 -3.79
CA LEU A 43 9.11 3.91 -5.06
C LEU A 43 7.81 4.73 -5.00
N TYR A 44 6.87 4.31 -4.15
CA TYR A 44 5.56 4.92 -4.00
C TYR A 44 5.55 6.02 -2.92
N PHE A 45 6.51 6.00 -2.00
CA PHE A 45 6.72 7.07 -1.02
C PHE A 45 7.47 8.29 -1.54
N LYS A 46 7.99 8.24 -2.78
CA LYS A 46 8.69 9.38 -3.38
C LYS A 46 7.81 10.65 -3.36
N PRO A 47 8.36 11.83 -2.99
CA PRO A 47 7.59 13.07 -2.85
C PRO A 47 6.78 13.43 -4.10
N ASN A 48 7.35 13.17 -5.28
CA ASN A 48 6.73 13.45 -6.57
C ASN A 48 5.45 12.61 -6.80
N ASN A 49 5.36 11.44 -6.17
CA ASN A 49 4.23 10.51 -6.31
C ASN A 49 3.15 10.76 -5.24
N ARG A 50 3.46 11.49 -4.16
CA ARG A 50 2.58 11.66 -2.99
C ARG A 50 1.19 12.22 -3.35
N ARG A 51 1.13 13.26 -4.19
CA ARG A 51 -0.15 13.88 -4.57
C ARG A 51 -1.03 12.91 -5.36
N ARG A 52 -0.45 12.20 -6.32
CA ARG A 52 -1.15 11.21 -7.14
C ARG A 52 -1.57 9.99 -6.30
N MET A 53 -0.70 9.51 -5.41
CA MET A 53 -1.03 8.36 -4.54
C MET A 53 -2.15 8.69 -3.58
N ASN A 54 -2.14 9.87 -2.96
CA ASN A 54 -3.25 10.26 -2.10
C ASN A 54 -4.58 10.27 -2.86
N TYR A 55 -4.60 10.75 -4.10
CA TYR A 55 -5.80 10.72 -4.93
C TYR A 55 -6.26 9.29 -5.24
N LEU A 56 -5.37 8.44 -5.74
CA LEU A 56 -5.71 7.04 -6.08
C LEU A 56 -6.15 6.23 -4.86
N LEU A 57 -5.48 6.42 -3.71
CA LEU A 57 -5.84 5.73 -2.48
C LEU A 57 -7.19 6.22 -1.93
N LEU A 58 -7.52 7.49 -2.11
CA LEU A 58 -8.83 8.02 -1.73
C LEU A 58 -9.95 7.39 -2.58
N GLU A 59 -9.77 7.33 -3.89
CA GLU A 59 -10.71 6.64 -4.80
C GLU A 59 -10.84 5.16 -4.45
N TYR A 60 -9.72 4.48 -4.20
CA TYR A 60 -9.73 3.07 -3.80
C TYR A 60 -10.48 2.86 -2.48
N ARG A 61 -10.23 3.71 -1.48
CA ARG A 61 -10.94 3.65 -0.20
C ARG A 61 -12.46 3.82 -0.37
N GLN A 62 -12.90 4.68 -1.27
CA GLN A 62 -14.33 4.88 -1.57
C GLN A 62 -14.95 3.69 -2.31
N LYS A 63 -14.16 2.89 -3.03
CA LYS A 63 -14.62 1.70 -3.74
C LYS A 63 -14.77 0.49 -2.80
N VAL A 64 -13.92 0.39 -1.78
CA VAL A 64 -13.82 -0.78 -0.89
C VAL A 64 -14.58 -0.58 0.44
N GLY A 65 -14.78 0.68 0.87
CA GLY A 65 -15.59 1.03 2.04
C GLY A 65 -17.03 1.40 1.70
#